data_AF-A0A3N0CI58-F1
#
_entry.id   AF-A0A3N0CI58-F1
#
_cell.length_a   1.000
_cell.length_b   1.000
_cell.length_c   1.000
_cell.angle_alpha   90.00
_cell.angle_beta   90.00
_cell.angle_gamma   90.00
#
_symmetry.space_group_name_H-M   'P 1'
#
loop_
_entity.id
_entity.type
_entity.pdbx_description
1 polymer ?
#
loop_
_entity_poly.entity_id
_entity_poly.type
_entity_poly.pdbx_seq_one_letter_code
_entity_poly.pdbx_strand_id
1 'polypeptide(L)'
;MTGRREAGEEYAGPAQVLGDSPEPIDVEVQLRGHFEPNDGRFHWYGRIAANEALDAQHRSGARVALRTPYGIAAGKIADVDPWGRFRITGLGTPPF
;
A
#
# COMPACT_ATOMS: atom_id res chain seq x y z
N MET A 1 33.25 6.32 2.01
CA MET A 1 32.28 5.26 2.33
C MET A 1 30.96 5.65 1.69
N THR A 2 30.68 5.14 0.49
CA THR A 2 29.45 5.46 -0.24
C THR A 2 28.34 4.57 0.31
N GLY A 3 27.35 5.19 0.96
CA GLY A 3 26.13 4.51 1.39
C GLY A 3 25.42 3.94 0.17
N ARG A 4 25.28 2.61 0.15
CA ARG A 4 24.43 1.89 -0.79
C ARG A 4 23.01 2.41 -0.63
N ARG A 5 22.51 3.15 -1.61
CA ARG A 5 21.07 3.44 -1.69
C ARG A 5 20.40 2.15 -2.12
N GLU A 6 19.86 1.38 -1.18
CA GLU A 6 18.94 0.28 -1.46
C GLU A 6 17.68 0.92 -2.10
N ALA A 7 17.48 0.73 -3.40
CA ALA A 7 16.24 1.14 -4.04
C ALA A 7 15.12 0.15 -3.66
N GLY A 8 13.94 0.64 -3.28
CA GLY A 8 12.69 -0.13 -3.37
C GLY A 8 12.32 -1.07 -2.22
N GLU A 9 12.95 -1.00 -1.03
CA GLU A 9 12.52 -1.82 0.11
C GLU A 9 11.45 -1.15 0.99
N GLU A 10 11.43 0.17 1.07
CA GLU A 10 10.44 0.90 1.88
C GLU A 10 10.02 2.22 1.22
N TYR A 11 8.81 2.68 1.52
CA TYR A 11 8.29 3.99 1.12
C TYR A 11 7.42 4.58 2.22
N ALA A 12 7.60 5.87 2.50
CA ALA A 12 6.72 6.63 3.37
C ALA A 12 6.38 7.96 2.70
N GLY A 13 5.09 8.24 2.56
CA GLY A 13 4.63 9.48 1.95
C GLY A 13 3.27 9.35 1.25
N PRO A 14 2.94 10.33 0.39
CA PRO A 14 1.61 10.43 -0.21
C PRO A 14 1.37 9.32 -1.23
N ALA A 15 0.13 8.86 -1.30
CA ALA A 15 -0.35 7.89 -2.28
C ALA A 15 -1.82 8.14 -2.59
N GLN A 16 -2.33 7.45 -3.61
CA GLN A 16 -3.74 7.47 -3.97
C GLN A 16 -4.28 6.04 -3.98
N VAL A 17 -5.40 5.83 -3.30
CA VAL A 17 -6.17 4.59 -3.39
C VAL A 17 -7.16 4.73 -4.53
N LEU A 18 -7.06 3.81 -5.49
CA LEU A 18 -7.97 3.66 -6.61
C LEU A 18 -8.89 2.48 -6.29
N GLY A 19 -10.12 2.78 -5.87
CA GLY A 19 -11.18 1.81 -5.62
C GLY A 19 -12.18 1.75 -6.78
N ASP A 20 -13.42 1.39 -6.46
CA ASP A 20 -14.53 1.38 -7.44
C ASP A 20 -15.12 2.78 -7.68
N SER A 21 -14.77 3.76 -6.84
CA SER A 21 -15.15 5.17 -7.03
C SER A 21 -14.40 5.78 -8.22
N PRO A 22 -15.05 6.66 -9.01
CA PRO A 22 -14.37 7.37 -10.11
C PRO A 22 -13.27 8.32 -9.63
N GLU A 23 -13.33 8.78 -8.38
CA GLU A 23 -12.33 9.68 -7.81
C GLU A 23 -11.31 8.93 -6.91
N PRO A 24 -10.00 9.09 -7.16
CA PRO A 24 -8.95 8.60 -6.27
C PRO A 24 -9.05 9.21 -4.87
N ILE A 25 -8.72 8.42 -3.83
CA ILE A 25 -8.63 8.91 -2.45
C ILE A 25 -7.16 9.16 -2.11
N ASP A 26 -6.81 10.42 -1.83
CA ASP A 26 -5.48 10.80 -1.35
C ASP A 26 -5.24 10.32 0.09
N VAL A 27 -4.09 9.71 0.32
CA VAL A 27 -3.73 9.09 1.61
C VAL A 27 -2.24 9.22 1.90
N GLU A 28 -1.87 9.06 3.17
CA GLU A 28 -0.48 8.88 3.60
C GLU A 28 -0.21 7.41 3.90
N VAL A 29 0.90 6.87 3.39
CA VAL A 29 1.25 5.45 3.54
C VAL A 29 2.65 5.24 4.09
N GLN A 30 2.84 4.07 4.72
CA GLN A 30 4.13 3.48 5.02
C GLN A 30 4.13 2.06 4.46
N LEU A 31 4.97 1.80 3.47
CA LEU A 31 5.06 0.56 2.72
C LEU A 31 6.43 -0.08 2.88
N ARG A 32 6.46 -1.40 2.80
CA ARG A 32 7.67 -2.22 2.83
C ARG A 32 7.53 -3.39 1.86
N GLY A 33 8.64 -3.79 1.28
CA GLY A 33 8.76 -4.93 0.38
C GLY A 33 9.61 -6.04 1.01
N HIS A 34 9.32 -7.28 0.64
CA HIS A 34 10.13 -8.43 1.01
C HIS A 34 9.95 -9.55 -0.04
N PHE A 35 11.02 -10.25 -0.36
CA PHE A 35 10.96 -11.44 -1.21
C PHE A 35 10.61 -12.68 -0.36
N GLU A 36 9.44 -13.29 -0.59
CA GLU A 36 9.02 -14.51 0.08
C GLU A 36 9.64 -15.75 -0.61
N PRO A 37 10.58 -16.47 0.04
CA PRO A 37 11.22 -17.63 -0.59
C PRO A 37 10.28 -18.83 -0.75
N ASN A 38 9.23 -18.89 0.08
CA ASN A 38 8.31 -20.02 0.12
C ASN A 38 7.47 -20.15 -1.15
N ASP A 39 7.11 -19.02 -1.77
CA ASP A 39 6.36 -19.00 -3.03
C ASP A 39 7.13 -18.33 -4.19
N GLY A 40 8.34 -17.83 -3.92
CA GLY A 40 9.22 -17.23 -4.90
C GLY A 40 8.73 -15.87 -5.40
N ARG A 41 7.88 -15.17 -4.64
CA ARG A 41 7.26 -13.91 -5.05
C ARG A 41 7.74 -12.75 -4.19
N PHE A 42 7.78 -11.56 -4.78
CA PHE A 42 7.92 -10.34 -4.02
C PHE A 42 6.57 -9.96 -3.42
N HIS A 43 6.54 -9.77 -2.10
CA HIS A 43 5.38 -9.33 -1.35
C HIS A 43 5.65 -7.91 -0.87
N TRP A 44 4.64 -7.07 -0.92
CA TRP A 44 4.70 -5.76 -0.31
C TRP A 44 3.50 -5.54 0.58
N TYR A 45 3.71 -4.80 1.66
CA TYR A 45 2.70 -4.56 2.66
C TYR A 45 2.93 -3.22 3.31
N GLY A 46 1.91 -2.70 3.97
CA GLY A 46 2.01 -1.41 4.61
C GLY A 46 0.78 -1.00 5.38
N ARG A 47 0.82 0.26 5.80
CA ARG A 47 -0.25 0.91 6.51
C ARG A 47 -0.66 2.17 5.77
N ILE A 48 -1.96 2.44 5.81
CA ILE A 48 -2.55 3.69 5.37
C ILE A 48 -2.99 4.44 6.63
N ALA A 49 -2.66 5.73 6.72
CA ALA A 49 -3.15 6.59 7.79
C ALA A 49 -4.68 6.60 7.83
N ALA A 50 -5.26 6.94 8.98
CA ALA A 50 -6.71 7.03 9.12
C ALA A 50 -7.26 8.06 8.12
N ASN A 51 -8.30 7.67 7.39
CA ASN A 51 -8.92 8.49 6.35
C ASN A 51 -10.42 8.15 6.29
N GLU A 52 -11.28 9.15 6.53
CA GLU A 52 -12.73 8.98 6.61
C GLU A 52 -13.35 8.57 5.26
N ALA A 53 -12.82 9.07 4.15
CA ALA A 53 -13.30 8.69 2.81
C ALA A 53 -12.97 7.23 2.49
N LEU A 54 -11.78 6.77 2.92
CA LEU A 54 -11.38 5.38 2.77
C LEU A 54 -12.24 4.46 3.64
N ASP A 55 -12.51 4.85 4.89
CA ASP A 55 -13.37 4.11 5.82
C ASP A 55 -14.83 4.00 5.33
N ALA A 56 -15.36 5.09 4.79
CA ALA A 56 -16.71 5.11 4.23
C ALA A 56 -16.85 4.17 3.02
N GLN A 57 -15.85 4.19 2.13
CA GLN A 57 -15.93 3.52 0.82
C GLN A 57 -15.47 2.06 0.83
N HIS A 58 -14.58 1.66 1.74
CA HIS A 58 -13.96 0.34 1.69
C HIS A 58 -14.32 -0.49 2.91
N ARG A 59 -14.36 -1.81 2.71
CA ARG A 59 -14.51 -2.80 3.78
C ARG A 59 -13.25 -3.65 3.85
N SER A 60 -13.05 -4.31 4.99
CA SER A 60 -12.06 -5.38 5.11
C SER A 60 -12.22 -6.36 3.94
N GLY A 61 -11.12 -6.63 3.25
CA GLY A 61 -11.08 -7.50 2.09
C GLY A 61 -11.16 -6.82 0.72
N ALA A 62 -11.40 -5.50 0.66
CA ALA A 62 -11.52 -4.77 -0.60
C ALA A 62 -10.23 -4.85 -1.44
N ARG A 63 -10.38 -5.09 -2.75
CA ARG A 63 -9.29 -5.03 -3.73
C ARG A 63 -9.21 -3.60 -4.27
N VAL A 64 -8.01 -3.05 -4.29
CA VAL A 64 -7.74 -1.67 -4.72
C VAL A 64 -6.46 -1.64 -5.56
N ALA A 65 -6.22 -0.55 -6.26
CA ALA A 65 -4.88 -0.23 -6.74
C ALA A 65 -4.31 0.93 -5.91
N LEU A 66 -3.04 0.82 -5.53
CA LEU A 66 -2.30 1.87 -4.84
C LEU A 66 -1.37 2.56 -5.83
N ARG A 67 -1.52 3.87 -5.98
CA ARG A 67 -0.66 4.72 -6.82
C ARG A 67 0.24 5.58 -5.93
N THR A 68 1.51 5.63 -6.26
CA THR A 68 2.49 6.56 -5.68
C THR A 68 3.15 7.35 -6.82
N PRO A 69 4.07 8.29 -6.51
CA PRO A 69 4.90 8.92 -7.55
C PRO A 69 5.77 7.94 -8.36
N TYR A 70 6.02 6.73 -7.84
CA TYR A 70 6.93 5.75 -8.45
C TYR A 70 6.21 4.66 -9.26
N GLY A 71 4.92 4.44 -9.04
CA GLY A 71 4.19 3.42 -9.77
C GLY A 71 2.79 3.15 -9.25
N ILE A 72 2.19 2.10 -9.81
CA ILE A 72 0.86 1.63 -9.43
C ILE A 72 0.93 0.11 -9.22
N ALA A 73 0.37 -0.37 -8.12
CA ALA A 73 0.31 -1.80 -7.83
C ALA A 73 -1.07 -2.19 -7.29
N ALA A 74 -1.52 -3.39 -7.65
CA ALA A 74 -2.75 -3.96 -7.10
C ALA A 74 -2.52 -4.43 -5.66
N GLY A 75 -3.46 -4.10 -4.77
CA GLY A 75 -3.41 -4.44 -3.36
C GLY A 75 -4.76 -4.85 -2.81
N LYS A 76 -4.74 -5.30 -1.56
CA LYS A 76 -5.92 -5.67 -0.78
C LYS A 76 -5.87 -4.95 0.56
N ILE A 77 -6.96 -4.27 0.90
CA ILE A 77 -7.18 -3.72 2.24
C ILE A 77 -7.61 -4.87 3.13
N ALA A 78 -6.83 -5.18 4.16
CA ALA A 78 -7.03 -6.36 4.98
C ALA A 78 -7.90 -6.07 6.21
N ASP A 79 -7.53 -5.11 7.06
CA ASP A 79 -8.29 -4.79 8.27
C ASP A 79 -8.00 -3.38 8.78
N VAL A 80 -8.95 -2.83 9.52
CA VAL A 80 -8.85 -1.53 10.22
C VAL A 80 -8.43 -1.81 11.65
N ASP A 81 -7.28 -1.27 12.07
CA ASP A 81 -6.88 -1.39 13.47
C ASP A 81 -7.78 -0.51 14.38
N PRO A 82 -7.78 -0.71 15.72
CA PRO A 82 -8.62 0.07 16.63
C PRO A 82 -8.39 1.60 16.60
N TRP A 83 -7.37 2.08 15.88
CA TRP A 83 -7.06 3.49 15.69
C TRP A 83 -7.44 4.00 14.29
N GLY A 84 -8.21 3.22 13.52
CA GLY A 84 -8.69 3.61 12.20
C GLY A 84 -7.65 3.50 11.09
N ARG A 85 -6.50 2.85 11.32
CA ARG A 85 -5.48 2.67 10.27
C ARG A 85 -5.73 1.39 9.50
N PHE A 86 -5.55 1.47 8.19
CA PHE A 86 -5.78 0.34 7.30
C PHE A 86 -4.49 -0.41 7.04
N ARG A 87 -4.54 -1.73 7.06
CA ARG A 87 -3.48 -2.57 6.50
C ARG A 87 -3.71 -2.79 5.01
N ILE A 88 -2.67 -2.63 4.22
CA ILE A 88 -2.67 -2.96 2.79
C ILE A 88 -1.57 -3.96 2.48
N THR A 89 -1.85 -4.90 1.59
CA THR A 89 -0.91 -5.91 1.09
C THR A 89 -1.04 -6.07 -0.41
N GLY A 90 0.05 -6.33 -1.12
CA GLY A 90 0.05 -6.71 -2.52
C GLY A 90 1.20 -7.64 -2.88
N LEU A 91 1.15 -8.11 -4.13
CA LEU A 91 2.10 -9.07 -4.69
C LEU A 91 2.78 -8.47 -5.92
N GLY A 92 3.98 -8.96 -6.22
CA GLY A 92 4.78 -8.52 -7.36
C GLY A 92 5.51 -7.21 -7.10
N THR A 93 5.70 -6.43 -8.17
CA THR A 93 6.45 -5.17 -8.12
C THR A 93 5.74 -4.17 -7.19
N PRO A 94 6.42 -3.67 -6.14
CA PRO A 94 5.85 -2.65 -5.26
C PRO A 94 5.68 -1.32 -6.02
N PRO A 95 4.76 -0.44 -5.57
CA PRO A 95 4.64 0.89 -6.14
C PRO A 95 5.66 1.85 -5.49
N PHE A 96 6.92 1.46 -5.31
CA PHE A 96 8.01 2.30 -4.76
C PHE A 96 9.39 1.73 -5.04
#